data_AF-A0A9N9QC34-F1
#
_entry.id   AF-A0A9N9QC34-F1
#
_cell.length_a   1.000
_cell.length_b   1.000
_cell.length_c   1.000
_cell.angle_alpha   90.00
_cell.angle_beta   90.00
_cell.angle_gamma   90.00
#
_symmetry.space_group_name_H-M   'P 1'
#
loop_
_entity.id
_entity.type
_entity.pdbx_description
1 polymer ?
#
loop_
_entity_poly.entity_id
_entity_poly.type
_entity_poly.pdbx_seq_one_letter_code
_entity_poly.pdbx_strand_id
1 'polypeptide(L)'
;MSNQENNQQLIGWSKIVMINTGFWKRPISEIKSVQLCFQVYSVLAKLAYISLWILTTVELIRMFLNDYPDQIKFQALSIVASCTIIGSKTLIYLKYDVMEMFHDVIEKEKEVWRSSSEEIKNLYRAKIRVCKAYMLTLCGFTAISLSYFELAGAFAMVELKHQNLISNQTIEPNFMYLTFFPRDKLGNLYLTFSLQTIWSWAGFNFNGMTHMVFLTLVSYSASQLEMLQVKLKNFIGPGDFIADAKYNETISVLKNLIDEHKYIIGFVQHLNDCTKYVILMEYGLSSLNMASVALNLIQSEAVADALYDSRWHLLKKDGKQMVQIMIARAQRPLTLTIGNFGPMTTNSAVLVVKAAYSYVSVFN
;
A
#
# COMPACT_ATOMS: atom_id res chain seq x y z
N MET A 1 -12.43 26.20 -14.62
CA MET A 1 -13.25 25.13 -14.00
C MET A 1 -13.59 25.58 -12.61
N SER A 2 -14.88 25.60 -12.26
CA SER A 2 -15.32 26.05 -10.93
C SER A 2 -14.88 25.06 -9.85
N ASN A 3 -14.74 25.50 -8.59
CA ASN A 3 -14.35 24.64 -7.47
C ASN A 3 -15.28 23.41 -7.27
N GLN A 4 -16.53 23.45 -7.77
CA GLN A 4 -17.46 22.32 -7.74
C GLN A 4 -17.11 21.24 -8.79
N GLU A 5 -16.65 21.61 -9.99
CA GLU A 5 -16.26 20.65 -11.03
C GLU A 5 -14.99 19.89 -10.65
N ASN A 6 -14.01 20.57 -10.01
CA ASN A 6 -12.80 19.90 -9.51
C ASN A 6 -13.11 18.88 -8.40
N ASN A 7 -14.12 19.15 -7.56
CA ASN A 7 -14.55 18.23 -6.51
C ASN A 7 -15.35 17.03 -7.03
N GLN A 8 -15.76 17.02 -8.30
CA GLN A 8 -16.49 15.91 -8.92
C GLN A 8 -15.63 15.05 -9.84
N GLN A 9 -14.32 15.32 -9.94
CA GLN A 9 -13.43 14.44 -10.71
C GLN A 9 -13.12 13.16 -9.95
N LEU A 10 -13.24 12.02 -10.65
CA LEU A 10 -12.80 10.72 -10.15
C LEU A 10 -11.30 10.73 -9.81
N ILE A 11 -10.51 11.39 -10.65
CA ILE A 11 -9.03 11.41 -10.59
C ILE A 11 -8.50 12.39 -9.52
N GLY A 12 -9.33 13.23 -8.91
CA GLY A 12 -8.88 14.37 -8.10
C GLY A 12 -7.79 14.05 -7.07
N TRP A 13 -8.02 13.05 -6.21
CA TRP A 13 -7.03 12.64 -5.19
C TRP A 13 -5.80 11.97 -5.78
N SER A 14 -5.99 11.07 -6.74
CA SER A 14 -4.89 10.38 -7.42
C SER A 14 -3.99 11.35 -8.17
N LYS A 15 -4.53 12.42 -8.74
CA LYS A 15 -3.77 13.53 -9.33
C LYS A 15 -2.92 14.25 -8.29
N ILE A 16 -3.49 14.62 -7.13
CA ILE A 16 -2.74 15.29 -6.07
C ILE A 16 -1.54 14.43 -5.65
N VAL A 17 -1.76 13.13 -5.43
CA VAL A 17 -0.69 12.24 -5.00
C VAL A 17 0.34 12.01 -6.11
N MET A 18 -0.06 11.87 -7.38
CA MET A 18 0.86 11.79 -8.52
C MET A 18 1.69 13.07 -8.70
N ILE A 19 1.14 14.24 -8.35
CA ILE A 19 1.88 15.51 -8.35
C ILE A 19 2.91 15.50 -7.20
N ASN A 20 2.51 15.12 -5.98
CA ASN A 20 3.40 15.04 -4.82
C ASN A 20 4.56 14.05 -4.99
N THR A 21 4.36 12.96 -5.74
CA THR A 21 5.45 12.01 -6.03
C THR A 21 6.23 12.34 -7.29
N GLY A 22 5.82 13.37 -8.04
CA GLY A 22 6.47 13.79 -9.28
C GLY A 22 6.22 12.85 -10.48
N PHE A 23 5.16 12.04 -10.45
CA PHE A 23 4.78 11.14 -11.55
C PHE A 23 3.72 11.72 -12.49
N TRP A 24 3.19 12.89 -12.17
CA TRP A 24 2.27 13.61 -13.06
C TRP A 24 3.01 14.13 -14.31
N LYS A 25 2.72 13.54 -15.48
CA LYS A 25 3.39 13.86 -16.76
C LYS A 25 2.86 15.13 -17.45
N ARG A 26 1.68 15.65 -17.11
CA ARG A 26 1.05 16.82 -17.78
C ARG A 26 1.52 18.15 -17.20
N PRO A 27 1.55 19.25 -17.98
CA PRO A 27 1.92 20.57 -17.47
C PRO A 27 0.95 21.00 -16.37
N ILE A 28 1.51 21.52 -15.26
CA ILE A 28 0.73 21.98 -14.11
C ILE A 28 0.31 23.45 -14.29
N SER A 29 1.15 24.22 -14.98
CA SER A 29 0.92 25.64 -15.23
C SER A 29 1.45 26.01 -16.62
N GLU A 30 0.85 27.04 -17.22
CA GLU A 30 1.33 27.65 -18.46
C GLU A 30 2.61 28.49 -18.23
N ILE A 31 2.91 28.83 -16.98
CA ILE A 31 4.11 29.59 -16.61
C ILE A 31 5.34 28.67 -16.64
N LYS A 32 6.28 28.97 -17.54
CA LYS A 32 7.53 28.19 -17.73
C LYS A 32 8.33 27.99 -16.44
N SER A 33 8.46 29.03 -15.60
CA SER A 33 9.22 28.95 -14.34
C SER A 33 8.60 27.98 -13.34
N VAL A 34 7.26 27.96 -13.23
CA VAL A 34 6.54 27.03 -12.34
C VAL A 34 6.71 25.59 -12.84
N GLN A 35 6.64 25.38 -14.15
CA GLN A 35 6.85 24.07 -14.76
C GLN A 35 8.29 23.57 -14.56
N LEU A 36 9.29 24.44 -14.66
CA LEU A 36 10.70 24.10 -14.37
C LEU A 36 10.89 23.72 -12.90
N CYS A 37 10.34 24.51 -11.97
CA CYS A 37 10.39 24.19 -10.53
C CYS A 37 9.77 22.81 -10.24
N PHE A 38 8.64 22.49 -10.88
CA PHE A 38 8.01 21.19 -10.74
C PHE A 38 8.86 20.04 -11.30
N GLN A 39 9.53 20.24 -12.44
CA GLN A 39 10.44 19.22 -12.99
C GLN A 39 11.61 18.94 -12.06
N VAL A 40 12.23 19.98 -11.48
CA VAL A 40 13.30 19.85 -10.48
C VAL A 40 12.78 19.11 -9.25
N TYR A 41 11.62 19.52 -8.71
CA TYR A 41 10.96 18.85 -7.59
C TYR A 41 10.69 17.36 -7.86
N SER A 42 10.16 17.03 -9.04
CA SER A 42 9.85 15.65 -9.44
C SER A 42 11.09 14.75 -9.41
N VAL A 43 12.23 15.27 -9.89
CA VAL A 43 13.51 14.55 -9.84
C VAL A 43 13.97 14.40 -8.39
N LEU A 44 13.91 15.46 -7.59
CA LEU A 44 14.29 15.42 -6.17
C LEU A 44 13.45 14.43 -5.35
N ALA A 45 12.12 14.36 -5.59
CA ALA A 45 11.24 13.42 -4.90
C ALA A 45 11.61 11.96 -5.19
N LYS A 46 11.95 11.63 -6.45
CA LYS A 46 12.42 10.30 -6.85
C LYS A 46 13.79 9.99 -6.26
N LEU A 47 14.72 10.95 -6.26
CA LEU A 47 16.03 10.79 -5.65
C LEU A 47 15.93 10.60 -4.13
N ALA A 48 15.02 11.30 -3.45
CA ALA A 48 14.78 11.13 -2.02
C ALA A 48 14.33 9.71 -1.69
N TYR A 49 13.40 9.15 -2.47
CA TYR A 49 12.97 7.77 -2.31
C TYR A 49 14.09 6.75 -2.59
N ILE A 50 14.86 6.94 -3.66
CA ILE A 50 16.01 6.07 -3.97
C ILE A 50 17.05 6.14 -2.84
N SER A 51 17.29 7.34 -2.27
CA SER A 51 18.21 7.50 -1.16
C SER A 51 17.78 6.72 0.09
N LEU A 52 16.47 6.72 0.40
CA LEU A 52 15.91 5.90 1.49
C LEU A 52 16.19 4.41 1.29
N TRP A 53 15.95 3.91 0.07
CA TRP A 53 16.19 2.50 -0.25
C TRP A 53 17.66 2.12 -0.13
N ILE A 54 18.57 2.96 -0.63
CA ILE A 54 20.02 2.75 -0.50
C ILE A 54 20.44 2.73 0.97
N LEU A 55 20.02 3.71 1.77
CA LEU A 55 20.47 3.85 3.15
C LEU A 55 19.97 2.73 4.07
N THR A 56 18.75 2.22 3.83
CA THR A 56 18.22 1.06 4.55
C THR A 56 18.92 -0.24 4.13
N THR A 57 19.27 -0.37 2.84
CA THR A 57 20.02 -1.53 2.34
C THR A 57 21.46 -1.54 2.88
N VAL A 58 22.13 -0.39 2.92
CA VAL A 58 23.48 -0.27 3.50
C VAL A 58 23.47 -0.63 4.99
N GLU A 59 22.47 -0.16 5.74
CA GLU A 59 22.35 -0.48 7.17
C GLU A 59 22.08 -1.98 7.39
N LEU A 60 21.25 -2.60 6.55
CA LEU A 60 21.04 -4.05 6.57
C LEU A 60 22.35 -4.81 6.39
N ILE A 61 23.14 -4.45 5.37
CA ILE A 61 24.45 -5.09 5.11
C ILE A 61 25.38 -4.91 6.32
N ARG A 62 25.45 -3.69 6.87
CA ARG A 62 26.24 -3.40 8.08
C ARG A 62 25.82 -4.29 9.26
N MET A 63 24.52 -4.51 9.46
CA MET A 63 24.01 -5.33 10.57
C MET A 63 24.33 -6.82 10.42
N PHE A 64 24.33 -7.33 9.19
CA PHE A 64 24.75 -8.70 8.91
C PHE A 64 26.26 -8.89 9.07
N LEU A 65 27.07 -7.87 8.75
CA LEU A 65 28.53 -7.93 8.88
C LEU A 65 29.03 -7.82 10.33
N ASN A 66 28.32 -7.08 11.19
CA ASN A 66 28.74 -6.75 12.56
C ASN A 66 28.05 -7.59 13.65
N ASP A 67 27.45 -8.72 13.27
CA ASP A 67 26.81 -9.70 14.15
C ASP A 67 25.80 -9.14 15.19
N TYR A 68 24.85 -8.32 14.72
CA TYR A 68 23.74 -7.85 15.57
C TYR A 68 22.79 -9.00 15.97
N PRO A 69 22.00 -8.85 17.04
CA PRO A 69 20.94 -9.80 17.37
C PRO A 69 20.00 -10.06 16.19
N ASP A 70 19.64 -11.34 15.98
CA ASP A 70 18.84 -11.76 14.82
C ASP A 70 17.50 -11.03 14.71
N GLN A 71 16.88 -10.69 15.84
CA GLN A 71 15.64 -9.91 15.88
C GLN A 71 15.78 -8.56 15.16
N ILE A 72 16.91 -7.87 15.34
CA ILE A 72 17.18 -6.57 14.71
C ILE A 72 17.47 -6.76 13.21
N LYS A 73 18.24 -7.81 12.86
CA LYS A 73 18.51 -8.18 11.45
C LYS A 73 17.20 -8.45 10.70
N PHE A 74 16.26 -9.19 11.29
CA PHE A 74 14.95 -9.48 10.68
C PHE A 74 14.06 -8.23 10.55
N GLN A 75 14.09 -7.31 11.52
CA GLN A 75 13.38 -6.03 11.41
C GLN A 75 13.91 -5.19 10.24
N ALA A 76 15.23 -5.04 10.13
CA ALA A 76 15.87 -4.33 9.03
C ALA A 76 15.54 -4.97 7.67
N LEU A 77 15.54 -6.31 7.60
CA LEU A 77 15.17 -7.05 6.39
C LEU A 77 13.72 -6.76 5.97
N SER A 78 12.78 -6.71 6.92
CA SER A 78 11.37 -6.40 6.65
C SER A 78 11.19 -4.98 6.11
N ILE A 79 11.93 -4.01 6.64
CA ILE A 79 11.91 -2.62 6.16
C ILE A 79 12.45 -2.55 4.73
N VAL A 80 13.61 -3.16 4.46
CA VAL A 80 14.20 -3.19 3.11
C VAL A 80 13.28 -3.89 2.11
N ALA A 81 12.65 -5.00 2.51
CA ALA A 81 11.66 -5.69 1.68
C ALA A 81 10.48 -4.76 1.33
N SER A 82 9.93 -4.06 2.33
CA SER A 82 8.82 -3.11 2.16
C SER A 82 9.19 -1.95 1.23
N CYS A 83 10.37 -1.36 1.38
CA CYS A 83 10.88 -0.34 0.47
C CYS A 83 11.09 -0.93 -0.94
N THR A 84 11.67 -2.11 -1.07
CA THR A 84 11.89 -2.74 -2.38
C THR A 84 10.58 -2.97 -3.14
N ILE A 85 9.48 -3.27 -2.44
CA ILE A 85 8.14 -3.42 -3.04
C ILE A 85 7.62 -2.11 -3.58
N ILE A 86 7.64 -1.05 -2.79
CA ILE A 86 7.13 0.24 -3.23
C ILE A 86 7.93 0.71 -4.47
N GLY A 87 9.25 0.45 -4.48
CA GLY A 87 10.12 0.72 -5.62
C GLY A 87 9.78 -0.12 -6.84
N SER A 88 9.63 -1.43 -6.69
CA SER A 88 9.29 -2.34 -7.80
C SER A 88 7.92 -2.04 -8.40
N LYS A 89 6.89 -1.76 -7.57
CA LYS A 89 5.56 -1.33 -8.02
C LYS A 89 5.67 -0.07 -8.87
N THR A 90 6.42 0.91 -8.37
CA THR A 90 6.65 2.18 -9.08
C THR A 90 7.35 1.94 -10.43
N LEU A 91 8.37 1.09 -10.47
CA LEU A 91 9.08 0.73 -11.70
C LEU A 91 8.18 0.00 -12.71
N ILE A 92 7.33 -0.93 -12.23
CA ILE A 92 6.37 -1.63 -13.09
C ILE A 92 5.36 -0.63 -13.67
N TYR A 93 4.82 0.28 -12.86
CA TYR A 93 3.89 1.30 -13.36
C TYR A 93 4.50 2.23 -14.40
N LEU A 94 5.80 2.53 -14.29
CA LEU A 94 6.52 3.28 -15.30
C LEU A 94 6.77 2.46 -16.56
N LYS A 95 7.18 1.19 -16.41
CA LYS A 95 7.50 0.30 -17.53
C LYS A 95 6.29 0.00 -18.43
N TYR A 96 5.11 -0.14 -17.82
CA TYR A 96 3.87 -0.44 -18.53
C TYR A 96 3.00 0.81 -18.77
N ASP A 97 3.55 2.01 -18.52
CA ASP A 97 2.85 3.29 -18.71
C ASP A 97 1.44 3.34 -18.12
N VAL A 98 1.23 2.73 -16.94
CA VAL A 98 -0.06 2.66 -16.24
C VAL A 98 -0.64 4.06 -16.01
N MET A 99 0.22 5.06 -15.81
CA MET A 99 -0.18 6.46 -15.62
C MET A 99 -0.79 7.08 -16.89
N GLU A 100 -0.49 6.55 -18.07
CA GLU A 100 -1.04 7.04 -19.35
C GLU A 100 -2.50 6.67 -19.53
N MET A 101 -2.96 5.57 -18.92
CA MET A 101 -4.37 5.16 -18.91
C MET A 101 -5.30 6.24 -18.31
N PHE A 102 -4.77 7.17 -17.51
CA PHE A 102 -5.53 8.32 -17.03
C PHE A 102 -5.96 9.27 -18.15
N HIS A 103 -5.31 9.25 -19.31
CA HIS A 103 -5.78 9.99 -20.48
C HIS A 103 -7.20 9.56 -20.85
N ASP A 104 -7.40 8.25 -21.03
CA ASP A 104 -8.68 7.66 -21.41
C ASP A 104 -9.75 7.89 -20.34
N VAL A 105 -9.36 7.79 -19.06
CA VAL A 105 -10.26 8.08 -17.94
C VAL A 105 -10.75 9.54 -17.99
N ILE A 106 -9.84 10.51 -18.20
CA ILE A 106 -10.20 11.93 -18.29
C ILE A 106 -11.12 12.19 -19.49
N GLU A 107 -10.82 11.57 -20.63
CA GLU A 107 -11.61 11.76 -21.85
C GLU A 107 -13.01 11.18 -21.71
N LYS A 108 -13.13 9.94 -21.23
CA LYS A 108 -14.43 9.30 -20.98
C LYS A 108 -15.23 9.97 -19.88
N GLU A 109 -14.58 10.47 -18.84
CA GLU A 109 -15.24 11.25 -17.79
C GLU A 109 -15.90 12.52 -18.37
N LYS A 110 -15.25 13.22 -19.30
CA LYS A 110 -15.86 14.38 -19.99
C LYS A 110 -17.09 13.97 -20.80
N GLU A 111 -17.08 12.82 -21.46
CA GLU A 111 -18.25 12.30 -22.19
C GLU A 111 -19.42 12.04 -21.24
N VAL A 112 -19.17 11.44 -20.07
CA VAL A 112 -20.20 11.19 -19.04
C VAL A 112 -20.86 12.49 -18.60
N TRP A 113 -20.06 13.54 -18.32
CA TRP A 113 -20.61 14.84 -17.91
C TRP A 113 -21.36 15.57 -19.03
N ARG A 114 -20.98 15.34 -20.29
CA ARG A 114 -21.68 15.87 -21.48
C ARG A 114 -22.96 15.09 -21.83
N SER A 115 -23.12 13.87 -21.33
CA SER A 115 -24.31 13.06 -21.61
C SER A 115 -25.60 13.73 -21.12
N SER A 116 -26.73 13.46 -21.79
CA SER A 116 -28.03 13.99 -21.40
C SER A 116 -28.71 13.20 -20.27
N SER A 117 -28.24 12.00 -19.96
CA SER A 117 -28.84 11.13 -18.95
C SER A 117 -28.46 11.55 -17.52
N GLU A 118 -29.41 12.08 -16.77
CA GLU A 118 -29.21 12.42 -15.36
C GLU A 118 -29.07 11.18 -14.47
N GLU A 119 -29.64 10.04 -14.88
CA GLU A 119 -29.46 8.75 -14.20
C GLU A 119 -27.99 8.34 -14.19
N ILE A 120 -27.32 8.40 -15.34
CA ILE A 120 -25.89 8.07 -15.48
C ILE A 120 -25.02 9.03 -14.67
N LYS A 121 -25.33 10.34 -14.70
CA LYS A 121 -24.61 11.34 -13.89
C LYS A 121 -24.73 11.08 -12.40
N ASN A 122 -25.93 10.75 -11.92
CA ASN A 122 -26.17 10.46 -10.50
C ASN A 122 -25.50 9.17 -10.05
N LEU A 123 -25.52 8.12 -10.89
CA LEU A 123 -24.78 6.89 -10.66
C LEU A 123 -23.27 7.19 -10.55
N TYR A 124 -22.71 7.93 -11.51
CA TYR A 124 -21.28 8.26 -11.53
C TYR A 124 -20.87 9.11 -10.31
N ARG A 125 -21.69 10.10 -9.90
CA ARG A 125 -21.48 10.87 -8.66
C ARG A 125 -21.44 9.97 -7.42
N ALA A 126 -22.32 8.97 -7.33
CA ALA A 126 -22.30 8.01 -6.23
C ALA A 126 -21.00 7.19 -6.21
N LYS A 127 -20.53 6.74 -7.38
CA LYS A 127 -19.26 6.00 -7.50
C LYS A 127 -18.04 6.83 -7.15
N ILE A 128 -18.00 8.08 -7.58
CA ILE A 128 -16.92 9.01 -7.19
C ILE A 128 -16.88 9.15 -5.66
N ARG A 129 -18.03 9.33 -5.00
CA ARG A 129 -18.07 9.42 -3.52
C ARG A 129 -17.51 8.17 -2.85
N VAL A 130 -17.91 6.99 -3.31
CA VAL A 130 -17.41 5.70 -2.78
C VAL A 130 -15.91 5.57 -3.01
N CYS A 131 -15.42 5.83 -4.22
CA CYS A 131 -14.00 5.76 -4.54
C CYS A 131 -13.17 6.74 -3.69
N LYS A 132 -13.64 7.98 -3.52
CA LYS A 132 -13.00 8.98 -2.64
C LYS A 132 -12.98 8.56 -1.18
N ALA A 133 -14.07 7.95 -0.69
CA ALA A 133 -14.11 7.42 0.67
C ALA A 133 -13.07 6.31 0.86
N TYR A 134 -12.96 5.35 -0.07
CA TYR A 134 -11.93 4.30 -0.01
C TYR A 134 -10.50 4.85 -0.07
N MET A 135 -10.22 5.84 -0.93
CA MET A 135 -8.91 6.48 -0.98
C MET A 135 -8.58 7.19 0.33
N LEU A 136 -9.55 7.92 0.91
CA LEU A 136 -9.37 8.65 2.14
C LEU A 136 -9.17 7.71 3.34
N THR A 137 -9.92 6.61 3.42
CA THR A 137 -9.75 5.64 4.51
C THR A 137 -8.40 4.94 4.42
N LEU A 138 -7.98 4.51 3.23
CA LEU A 138 -6.69 3.83 3.04
C LEU A 138 -5.50 4.74 3.38
N CYS A 139 -5.48 5.95 2.83
CA CYS A 139 -4.38 6.89 3.08
C CYS A 139 -4.45 7.54 4.46
N GLY A 140 -5.65 7.77 4.99
CA GLY A 140 -5.84 8.25 6.36
C GLY A 140 -5.34 7.23 7.39
N PHE A 141 -5.70 5.95 7.23
CA PHE A 141 -5.25 4.90 8.15
C PHE A 141 -3.72 4.73 8.12
N THR A 142 -3.13 4.71 6.92
CA THR A 142 -1.67 4.60 6.77
C THR A 142 -0.94 5.83 7.33
N ALA A 143 -1.47 7.05 7.13
CA ALA A 143 -0.91 8.27 7.70
C ALA A 143 -0.97 8.27 9.24
N ILE A 144 -2.11 7.86 9.82
CA ILE A 144 -2.28 7.79 11.29
C ILE A 144 -1.32 6.76 11.88
N SER A 145 -1.22 5.57 11.27
CA SER A 145 -0.31 4.52 11.70
C SER A 145 1.14 4.99 11.66
N LEU A 146 1.57 5.60 10.56
CA LEU A 146 2.93 6.13 10.43
C LEU A 146 3.24 7.21 11.47
N SER A 147 2.33 8.18 11.64
CA SER A 147 2.48 9.25 12.63
C SER A 147 2.59 8.70 14.05
N TYR A 148 1.82 7.66 14.39
CA TYR A 148 1.91 7.00 15.69
C TYR A 148 3.28 6.35 15.90
N PHE A 149 3.77 5.59 14.91
CA PHE A 149 5.08 4.95 15.00
C PHE A 149 6.23 5.96 15.10
N GLU A 150 6.17 7.06 14.34
CA GLU A 150 7.19 8.12 14.41
C GLU A 150 7.21 8.80 15.77
N LEU A 151 6.02 9.13 16.31
CA LEU A 151 5.90 9.76 17.62
C LEU A 151 6.39 8.82 18.74
N ALA A 152 5.97 7.55 18.71
CA ALA A 152 6.43 6.54 19.67
C ALA A 152 7.96 6.35 19.59
N GLY A 153 8.52 6.32 18.38
CA GLY A 153 9.96 6.28 18.15
C GLY A 153 10.67 7.51 18.73
N ALA A 154 10.12 8.71 18.53
CA ALA A 154 10.68 9.94 19.09
C ALA A 154 10.77 9.90 20.62
N PHE A 155 9.68 9.51 21.29
CA PHE A 155 9.64 9.38 22.75
C PHE A 155 10.66 8.36 23.27
N ALA A 156 10.68 7.16 22.69
CA ALA A 156 11.63 6.11 23.07
C ALA A 156 13.08 6.57 22.94
N MET A 157 13.38 7.35 21.91
CA MET A 157 14.72 7.85 21.61
C MET A 157 15.18 8.98 22.55
N VAL A 158 14.27 9.88 22.95
CA VAL A 158 14.56 10.90 23.96
C VAL A 158 14.86 10.25 25.31
N GLU A 159 14.07 9.24 25.69
CA GLU A 159 14.29 8.46 26.90
C GLU A 159 15.64 7.72 26.85
N LEU A 160 15.94 7.04 25.74
CA LEU A 160 17.20 6.33 25.57
C LEU A 160 18.42 7.27 25.64
N LYS A 161 18.30 8.49 25.11
CA LYS A 161 19.33 9.53 25.24
C LYS A 161 19.53 9.94 26.70
N HIS A 162 18.44 10.14 27.43
CA HIS A 162 18.49 10.49 28.84
C HIS A 162 19.16 9.37 29.67
N GLN A 163 18.78 8.12 29.42
CA GLN A 163 19.36 6.96 30.08
C GLN A 163 20.85 6.80 29.77
N ASN A 164 21.26 6.98 28.51
CA ASN A 164 22.67 6.92 28.09
C ASN A 164 23.53 7.95 28.83
N LEU A 165 23.03 9.19 28.99
CA LEU A 165 23.72 10.24 29.75
C LEU A 165 23.90 9.88 31.25
N ILE A 166 22.94 9.17 31.84
CA ILE A 166 22.99 8.77 33.26
C ILE A 166 23.86 7.53 33.46
N SER A 167 23.73 6.53 32.58
CA SER A 167 24.43 5.24 32.70
C SER A 167 25.84 5.24 32.11
N ASN A 168 26.20 6.29 31.36
CA ASN A 168 27.47 6.42 30.64
C ASN A 168 27.79 5.21 29.74
N GLN A 169 26.74 4.59 29.18
CA GLN A 169 26.84 3.43 28.29
C GLN A 169 26.60 3.84 26.84
N THR A 170 27.49 3.43 25.93
CA THR A 170 27.32 3.65 24.49
C THR A 170 26.33 2.63 23.89
N ILE A 171 25.04 2.93 23.97
CA ILE A 171 23.98 2.13 23.33
C ILE A 171 23.72 2.66 21.93
N GLU A 172 23.82 1.82 20.89
CA GLU A 172 23.43 2.22 19.54
C GLU A 172 21.90 2.20 19.41
N PRO A 173 21.28 3.30 18.97
CA PRO A 173 19.84 3.37 18.84
C PRO A 173 19.30 2.70 17.57
N ASN A 174 18.21 1.95 17.74
CA ASN A 174 17.43 1.38 16.65
C ASN A 174 16.22 2.27 16.36
N PHE A 175 16.26 3.00 15.24
CA PHE A 175 15.16 3.85 14.80
C PHE A 175 14.11 3.06 14.00
N MET A 176 12.89 3.59 13.92
CA MET A 176 11.78 2.99 13.14
C MET A 176 12.19 2.67 11.69
N TYR A 177 12.90 3.57 11.01
CA TYR A 177 13.60 3.25 9.78
C TYR A 177 15.08 3.12 10.11
N LEU A 178 15.58 1.88 10.15
CA LEU A 178 17.00 1.58 10.36
C LEU A 178 17.78 2.06 9.13
N THR A 179 18.20 3.32 9.18
CA THR A 179 18.96 4.00 8.12
C THR A 179 20.41 4.18 8.56
N PHE A 180 21.32 4.01 7.61
CA PHE A 180 22.72 4.25 7.85
C PHE A 180 22.97 5.75 8.09
N PHE A 181 23.67 6.06 9.18
CA PHE A 181 24.07 7.42 9.50
C PHE A 181 25.55 7.41 9.95
N PRO A 182 26.44 8.18 9.29
CA PRO A 182 27.89 8.06 9.50
C PRO A 182 28.41 8.69 10.81
N ARG A 183 27.58 9.48 11.51
CA ARG A 183 27.92 10.09 12.80
C ARG A 183 27.15 9.40 13.93
N ASP A 184 27.53 9.70 15.17
CA ASP A 184 26.74 9.29 16.33
C ASP A 184 25.29 9.80 16.23
N LYS A 185 24.36 8.85 16.21
CA LYS A 185 22.92 9.10 16.04
C LYS A 185 22.32 9.76 17.29
N LEU A 186 22.81 9.44 18.48
CA LEU A 186 22.32 9.97 19.76
C LEU A 186 22.78 11.42 20.03
N GLY A 187 24.05 11.71 19.74
CA GLY A 187 24.59 13.07 19.77
C GLY A 187 23.83 14.01 18.83
N ASN A 188 23.48 13.54 17.64
CA ASN A 188 22.76 14.31 16.61
C ASN A 188 21.28 13.90 16.46
N LEU A 189 20.61 13.67 17.59
CA LEU A 189 19.24 13.11 17.62
C LEU A 189 18.25 13.88 16.73
N TYR A 190 18.18 15.21 16.86
CA TYR A 190 17.22 16.04 16.12
C TYR A 190 17.41 15.98 14.60
N LEU A 191 18.66 15.95 14.14
CA LEU A 191 18.98 15.88 12.72
C LEU A 191 18.67 14.49 12.15
N THR A 192 19.03 13.43 12.89
CA THR A 192 18.74 12.04 12.49
C THR A 192 17.24 11.83 12.37
N PHE A 193 16.47 12.30 13.36
CA PHE A 193 15.01 12.19 13.35
C PHE A 193 14.39 13.00 12.21
N SER A 194 14.87 14.22 11.96
CA SER A 194 14.36 15.07 10.87
C SER A 194 14.56 14.43 9.49
N LEU A 195 15.74 13.84 9.24
CA LEU A 195 16.01 13.10 8.00
C LEU A 195 15.12 11.85 7.89
N GLN A 196 14.92 11.16 9.00
CA GLN A 196 14.03 10.00 9.05
C GLN A 196 12.59 10.37 8.68
N THR A 197 12.03 11.44 9.26
CA THR A 197 10.68 11.92 8.93
C THR A 197 10.55 12.29 7.45
N ILE A 198 11.58 12.92 6.86
CA ILE A 198 11.59 13.22 5.42
C ILE A 198 11.52 11.94 4.59
N TRP A 199 12.29 10.91 4.94
CA TRP A 199 12.26 9.64 4.24
C TRP A 199 10.96 8.87 4.46
N SER A 200 10.44 8.82 5.69
CA SER A 200 9.12 8.23 5.98
C SER A 200 8.04 8.87 5.11
N TRP A 201 8.08 10.20 5.00
CA TRP A 201 7.14 10.95 4.17
C TRP A 201 7.27 10.61 2.69
N ALA A 202 8.50 10.47 2.19
CA ALA A 202 8.73 10.01 0.82
C ALA A 202 8.17 8.59 0.60
N GLY A 203 8.43 7.66 1.51
CA GLY A 203 7.88 6.30 1.47
C GLY A 203 6.36 6.27 1.48
N PHE A 204 5.72 7.06 2.35
CA PHE A 204 4.27 7.21 2.44
C PHE A 204 3.65 7.71 1.13
N ASN A 205 4.21 8.77 0.53
CA ASN A 205 3.68 9.33 -0.71
C ASN A 205 3.80 8.35 -1.87
N PHE A 206 4.94 7.66 -2.01
CA PHE A 206 5.14 6.65 -3.05
C PHE A 206 4.20 5.46 -2.87
N ASN A 207 4.05 4.95 -1.64
CA ASN A 207 3.12 3.87 -1.37
C ASN A 207 1.67 4.29 -1.69
N GLY A 208 1.25 5.42 -1.15
CA GLY A 208 -0.09 5.99 -1.38
C GLY A 208 -0.39 6.18 -2.86
N MET A 209 0.59 6.66 -3.64
CA MET A 209 0.44 6.80 -5.10
C MET A 209 0.10 5.46 -5.76
N THR A 210 0.90 4.42 -5.50
CA THR A 210 0.73 3.13 -6.18
C THR A 210 -0.64 2.51 -5.91
N HIS A 211 -1.15 2.67 -4.67
CA HIS A 211 -2.48 2.19 -4.29
C HIS A 211 -3.61 3.06 -4.88
N MET A 212 -3.51 4.38 -4.81
CA MET A 212 -4.56 5.28 -5.32
C MET A 212 -4.73 5.17 -6.83
N VAL A 213 -3.61 5.09 -7.57
CA VAL A 213 -3.61 4.91 -9.03
C VAL A 213 -4.36 3.64 -9.40
N PHE A 214 -4.00 2.51 -8.78
CA PHE A 214 -4.66 1.24 -9.03
C PHE A 214 -6.15 1.26 -8.67
N LEU A 215 -6.48 1.73 -7.46
CA LEU A 215 -7.86 1.83 -6.99
C LEU A 215 -8.73 2.69 -7.91
N THR A 216 -8.18 3.77 -8.45
CA THR A 216 -8.90 4.66 -9.38
C THR A 216 -9.20 3.95 -10.70
N LEU A 217 -8.22 3.25 -11.27
CA LEU A 217 -8.39 2.54 -12.56
C LEU A 217 -9.37 1.37 -12.44
N VAL A 218 -9.33 0.63 -11.33
CA VAL A 218 -10.31 -0.44 -11.03
C VAL A 218 -11.69 0.12 -10.75
N SER A 219 -11.80 1.20 -9.98
CA SER A 219 -13.09 1.86 -9.72
C SER A 219 -13.69 2.44 -11.00
N TYR A 220 -12.84 2.95 -11.90
CA TYR A 220 -13.24 3.42 -13.22
C TYR A 220 -13.80 2.29 -14.08
N SER A 221 -13.10 1.15 -14.20
CA SER A 221 -13.58 0.03 -15.02
C SER A 221 -14.91 -0.53 -14.52
N ALA A 222 -15.06 -0.67 -13.20
CA ALA A 222 -16.34 -1.07 -12.58
C ALA A 222 -17.45 -0.04 -12.88
N SER A 223 -17.14 1.25 -12.81
CA SER A 223 -18.12 2.31 -13.11
C SER A 223 -18.55 2.30 -14.58
N GLN A 224 -17.63 2.07 -15.51
CA GLN A 224 -17.96 1.94 -16.94
C GLN A 224 -18.86 0.74 -17.21
N LEU A 225 -18.59 -0.39 -16.57
CA LEU A 225 -19.43 -1.60 -16.70
C LEU A 225 -20.85 -1.37 -16.18
N GLU A 226 -21.01 -0.70 -15.04
CA GLU A 226 -22.34 -0.39 -14.49
C GLU A 226 -23.10 0.64 -15.34
N MET A 227 -22.42 1.65 -15.88
CA MET A 227 -23.04 2.59 -16.82
C MET A 227 -23.51 1.89 -18.09
N LEU A 228 -22.73 0.94 -18.62
CA LEU A 228 -23.14 0.10 -19.73
C LEU A 228 -24.37 -0.75 -19.38
N GLN A 229 -24.43 -1.33 -18.17
CA GLN A 229 -25.60 -2.09 -17.71
C GLN A 229 -26.86 -1.24 -17.68
N VAL A 230 -26.78 0.02 -17.20
CA VAL A 230 -27.91 0.96 -17.23
C VAL A 230 -28.33 1.27 -18.66
N LYS A 231 -27.37 1.55 -19.55
CA LYS A 231 -27.66 1.80 -20.98
C LYS A 231 -28.32 0.59 -21.65
N LEU A 232 -27.84 -0.63 -21.38
CA LEU A 232 -28.41 -1.88 -21.89
C LEU A 232 -29.81 -2.15 -21.34
N LYS A 233 -30.04 -1.86 -20.06
CA LYS A 233 -31.35 -2.02 -19.42
C LYS A 233 -32.39 -1.07 -20.01
N ASN A 234 -31.98 0.16 -20.30
CA ASN A 234 -32.84 1.21 -20.85
C ASN A 234 -32.83 1.26 -22.40
N PHE A 235 -32.17 0.30 -23.05
CA PHE A 235 -32.03 0.25 -24.51
C PHE A 235 -33.38 -0.02 -25.21
N ILE A 236 -34.24 -0.83 -24.60
CA ILE A 236 -35.61 -1.09 -25.05
C ILE A 236 -36.56 -0.70 -23.92
N GLY A 237 -37.50 0.21 -24.20
CA GLY A 237 -38.51 0.63 -23.24
C GLY A 237 -39.46 -0.52 -22.87
N PRO A 238 -40.04 -0.52 -21.65
CA PRO A 238 -41.03 -1.52 -21.27
C PRO A 238 -42.29 -1.36 -22.13
N GLY A 239 -42.48 -2.24 -23.11
CA GLY A 239 -43.69 -2.33 -23.93
C GLY A 239 -43.59 -1.83 -25.37
N ASP A 240 -42.41 -1.42 -25.87
CA ASP A 240 -42.28 -0.92 -27.24
C ASP A 240 -42.08 -2.07 -28.26
N PHE A 241 -43.07 -2.28 -29.13
CA PHE A 241 -42.84 -2.93 -30.43
C PHE A 241 -42.03 -1.96 -31.29
N ILE A 242 -40.83 -2.38 -31.71
CA ILE A 242 -39.98 -1.56 -32.58
C ILE A 242 -40.65 -1.52 -33.96
N ALA A 243 -41.21 -0.37 -34.34
CA ALA A 243 -41.72 -0.16 -35.69
C ALA A 243 -40.56 -0.34 -36.71
N ASP A 244 -40.83 -0.92 -37.88
CA ASP A 244 -39.81 -1.19 -38.92
C ASP A 244 -38.99 0.06 -39.28
N ALA A 245 -39.59 1.25 -39.23
CA ALA A 245 -38.92 2.53 -39.47
C ALA A 245 -37.82 2.88 -38.45
N LYS A 246 -37.91 2.40 -37.20
CA LYS A 246 -36.93 2.63 -36.12
C LYS A 246 -35.97 1.45 -35.90
N TYR A 247 -36.23 0.31 -36.51
CA TYR A 247 -35.42 -0.89 -36.33
C TYR A 247 -33.93 -0.68 -36.64
N ASN A 248 -33.62 -0.02 -37.76
CA ASN A 248 -32.24 0.29 -38.14
C ASN A 248 -31.54 1.23 -37.16
N GLU A 249 -32.27 2.18 -36.56
CA GLU A 249 -31.74 3.08 -35.53
C GLU A 249 -31.45 2.33 -34.23
N THR A 250 -32.38 1.46 -33.79
CA THR A 250 -32.21 0.60 -32.62
C THR A 250 -31.02 -0.35 -32.78
N ILE A 251 -30.85 -0.98 -33.95
CA ILE A 251 -29.69 -1.82 -34.24
C ILE A 251 -28.38 -1.00 -34.25
N SER A 252 -28.40 0.23 -34.75
CA SER A 252 -27.23 1.13 -34.70
C SER A 252 -26.82 1.45 -33.27
N VAL A 253 -27.78 1.76 -32.39
CA VAL A 253 -27.52 1.98 -30.97
C VAL A 253 -26.99 0.71 -30.29
N LEU A 254 -27.54 -0.47 -30.62
CA LEU A 254 -27.03 -1.74 -30.08
C LEU A 254 -25.58 -2.01 -30.48
N LYS A 255 -25.22 -1.73 -31.74
CA LYS A 255 -23.83 -1.83 -32.21
C LYS A 255 -22.91 -0.93 -31.39
N ASN A 256 -23.31 0.32 -31.14
CA ASN A 256 -22.54 1.23 -30.29
C ASN A 256 -22.36 0.70 -28.85
N LEU A 257 -23.40 0.07 -28.26
CA LEU A 257 -23.31 -0.54 -26.93
C LEU A 257 -22.39 -1.77 -26.91
N ILE A 258 -22.42 -2.59 -27.98
CA ILE A 258 -21.50 -3.72 -28.15
C ILE A 258 -20.06 -3.24 -28.26
N ASP A 259 -19.82 -2.18 -29.03
CA ASP A 259 -18.48 -1.61 -29.19
C ASP A 259 -17.98 -0.97 -27.89
N GLU A 260 -18.86 -0.31 -27.12
CA GLU A 260 -18.56 0.18 -25.76
C GLU A 260 -18.19 -0.98 -24.81
N HIS A 261 -18.90 -2.11 -24.87
CA HIS A 261 -18.56 -3.30 -24.07
C HIS A 261 -17.18 -3.88 -24.43
N LYS A 262 -16.89 -4.03 -25.72
CA LYS A 262 -15.59 -4.50 -26.20
C LYS A 262 -14.45 -3.59 -25.74
N TYR A 263 -14.67 -2.27 -25.80
CA TYR A 263 -13.71 -1.30 -25.29
C TYR A 263 -13.44 -1.49 -23.79
N ILE A 264 -14.49 -1.67 -22.97
CA ILE A 264 -14.34 -1.91 -21.52
C ILE A 264 -13.56 -3.20 -21.25
N ILE A 265 -13.86 -4.28 -21.98
CA ILE A 265 -13.11 -5.54 -21.87
C ILE A 265 -11.63 -5.32 -22.20
N GLY A 266 -11.33 -4.66 -23.32
CA GLY A 266 -9.95 -4.36 -23.72
C GLY A 266 -9.21 -3.50 -22.69
N PHE A 267 -9.87 -2.49 -22.11
CA PHE A 267 -9.30 -1.67 -21.05
C PHE A 267 -8.98 -2.50 -19.79
N VAL A 268 -9.89 -3.38 -19.36
CA VAL A 268 -9.69 -4.24 -18.18
C VAL A 268 -8.57 -5.25 -18.42
N GLN A 269 -8.52 -5.86 -19.60
CA GLN A 269 -7.43 -6.77 -19.99
C GLN A 269 -6.08 -6.06 -19.97
N HIS A 270 -6.00 -4.86 -20.57
CA HIS A 270 -4.79 -4.06 -20.55
C HIS A 270 -4.36 -3.69 -19.12
N LEU A 271 -5.31 -3.23 -18.28
CA LEU A 271 -5.03 -2.94 -16.87
C LEU A 271 -4.50 -4.18 -16.13
N ASN A 272 -5.11 -5.34 -16.35
CA ASN A 272 -4.70 -6.60 -15.75
C ASN A 272 -3.28 -6.99 -16.19
N ASP A 273 -2.98 -6.93 -17.48
CA ASP A 273 -1.64 -7.26 -17.99
C ASP A 273 -0.55 -6.36 -17.41
N CYS A 274 -0.84 -5.08 -17.22
CA CYS A 274 0.10 -4.12 -16.63
C CYS A 274 0.27 -4.31 -15.11
N THR A 275 -0.73 -4.86 -14.40
CA THR A 275 -0.76 -4.85 -12.93
C THR A 275 -0.78 -6.24 -12.27
N LYS A 276 -0.95 -7.33 -13.02
CA LYS A 276 -1.05 -8.70 -12.46
C LYS A 276 0.16 -9.11 -11.60
N TYR A 277 1.37 -8.73 -11.99
CA TYR A 277 2.57 -9.00 -11.21
C TYR A 277 2.72 -8.07 -9.99
N VAL A 278 2.20 -6.85 -10.07
CA VAL A 278 2.14 -5.93 -8.91
C VAL A 278 1.22 -6.50 -7.84
N ILE A 279 0.05 -6.98 -8.25
CA ILE A 279 -0.92 -7.64 -7.37
C ILE A 279 -0.32 -8.90 -6.75
N LEU A 280 0.34 -9.75 -7.55
CA LEU A 280 1.01 -10.96 -7.05
C LEU A 280 2.08 -10.64 -6.00
N MET A 281 2.92 -9.63 -6.27
CA MET A 281 3.98 -9.20 -5.37
C MET A 281 3.42 -8.64 -4.04
N GLU A 282 2.33 -7.87 -4.10
CA GLU A 282 1.61 -7.34 -2.95
C GLU A 282 1.07 -8.47 -2.03
N TYR A 283 0.37 -9.44 -2.60
CA TYR A 283 -0.19 -10.56 -1.83
C TYR A 283 0.88 -11.50 -1.29
N GLY A 284 1.91 -11.79 -2.09
CA GLY A 284 3.04 -12.62 -1.71
C GLY A 284 3.73 -12.07 -0.46
N LEU A 285 4.06 -10.78 -0.46
CA LEU A 285 4.76 -10.18 0.67
C LEU A 285 3.85 -9.89 1.87
N SER A 286 2.57 -9.55 1.65
CA SER A 286 1.61 -9.41 2.75
C SER A 286 1.49 -10.73 3.54
N SER A 287 1.56 -11.85 2.82
CA SER A 287 1.60 -13.19 3.42
C SER A 287 2.89 -13.44 4.20
N LEU A 288 4.05 -13.05 3.66
CA LEU A 288 5.33 -13.14 4.36
C LEU A 288 5.38 -12.27 5.62
N ASN A 289 4.80 -11.08 5.58
CA ASN A 289 4.66 -10.22 6.77
C ASN A 289 3.77 -10.87 7.82
N MET A 290 2.62 -11.44 7.44
CA MET A 290 1.78 -12.22 8.36
C MET A 290 2.53 -13.42 8.94
N ALA A 291 3.32 -14.13 8.12
CA ALA A 291 4.15 -15.25 8.57
C ALA A 291 5.23 -14.81 9.56
N SER A 292 5.88 -13.66 9.34
CA SER A 292 6.88 -13.11 10.25
C SER A 292 6.28 -12.77 11.62
N VAL A 293 5.09 -12.16 11.67
CA VAL A 293 4.39 -11.92 12.95
C VAL A 293 4.05 -13.25 13.63
N ALA A 294 3.63 -14.27 12.88
CA ALA A 294 3.35 -15.60 13.44
C ALA A 294 4.61 -16.27 14.01
N LEU A 295 5.80 -16.08 13.41
CA LEU A 295 7.07 -16.61 13.93
C LEU A 295 7.45 -16.00 15.28
N ASN A 296 7.19 -14.71 15.50
CA ASN A 296 7.42 -14.08 16.80
C ASN A 296 6.54 -14.67 17.92
N LEU A 297 5.37 -15.20 17.57
CA LEU A 297 4.50 -15.89 18.54
C LEU A 297 5.06 -17.27 18.91
N ILE A 298 5.70 -17.97 17.98
CA ILE A 298 6.33 -19.28 18.22
C ILE A 298 7.50 -19.15 19.21
N GLN A 299 8.21 -18.01 19.24
CA GLN A 299 9.22 -17.74 20.28
C GLN A 299 8.65 -17.77 21.70
N SER A 300 7.34 -17.54 21.89
CA SER A 300 6.72 -17.70 23.21
C SER A 300 6.71 -19.14 23.70
N GLU A 301 6.70 -20.13 22.80
CA GLU A 301 6.74 -21.54 23.19
C GLU A 301 8.15 -21.96 23.61
N ALA A 302 9.19 -21.38 22.99
CA ALA A 302 10.59 -21.60 23.36
C ALA A 302 10.91 -21.18 24.82
N VAL A 303 10.04 -20.39 25.45
CA VAL A 303 10.14 -20.07 26.89
C VAL A 303 9.95 -21.32 27.75
N ALA A 304 9.07 -22.24 27.34
CA ALA A 304 8.88 -23.52 28.04
C ALA A 304 10.15 -24.36 27.99
N ASP A 305 10.77 -24.44 26.80
CA ASP A 305 12.01 -25.20 26.58
C ASP A 305 13.17 -24.60 27.38
N ALA A 306 13.34 -23.27 27.33
CA ALA A 306 14.37 -22.58 28.10
C ALA A 306 14.20 -22.75 29.62
N LEU A 307 12.95 -22.77 30.12
CA LEU A 307 12.66 -23.03 31.52
C LEU A 307 12.94 -24.47 31.91
N TYR A 308 12.65 -25.42 31.01
CA TYR A 308 12.95 -26.83 31.23
C TYR A 308 14.46 -27.10 31.29
N ASP A 309 15.23 -26.47 30.39
CA ASP A 309 16.70 -26.58 30.32
C ASP A 309 17.42 -25.77 31.41
N SER A 310 16.69 -24.89 32.11
CA SER A 310 17.24 -24.12 33.22
C SER A 310 17.65 -25.04 34.39
N ARG A 311 18.50 -24.55 35.29
CA ARG A 311 18.89 -25.28 36.51
C ARG A 311 17.79 -25.23 37.59
N TRP A 312 16.53 -25.36 37.20
CA TRP A 312 15.35 -25.29 38.09
C TRP A 312 15.37 -26.36 39.19
N HIS A 313 16.05 -27.49 38.95
CA HIS A 313 16.25 -28.54 39.95
C HIS A 313 17.04 -28.09 41.19
N LEU A 314 17.82 -26.99 41.09
CA LEU A 314 18.57 -26.39 42.21
C LEU A 314 17.72 -25.44 43.07
N LEU A 315 16.53 -25.05 42.62
CA LEU A 315 15.66 -24.13 43.36
C LEU A 315 15.03 -24.79 44.61
N LYS A 316 14.60 -24.00 45.59
CA LYS A 316 13.75 -24.49 46.69
C LYS A 316 12.36 -24.88 46.18
N LYS A 317 11.57 -25.58 47.00
CA LYS A 317 10.22 -26.09 46.66
C LYS A 317 9.35 -25.01 46.00
N ASP A 318 9.32 -23.81 46.56
CA ASP A 318 8.50 -22.70 46.06
C ASP A 318 8.95 -22.27 44.65
N GLY A 319 10.25 -22.15 44.40
CA GLY A 319 10.80 -21.83 43.08
C GLY A 319 10.57 -22.91 42.04
N LYS A 320 10.66 -24.20 42.42
CA LYS A 320 10.33 -25.33 41.54
C LYS A 320 8.87 -25.31 41.11
N GLN A 321 7.96 -25.01 42.04
CA GLN A 321 6.52 -24.88 41.75
C GLN A 321 6.24 -23.72 40.80
N MET A 322 6.91 -22.58 40.97
CA MET A 322 6.77 -21.43 40.07
C MET A 322 7.23 -21.75 38.64
N VAL A 323 8.38 -22.42 38.48
CA VAL A 323 8.87 -22.85 37.16
C VAL A 323 7.92 -23.86 36.52
N GLN A 324 7.39 -24.82 37.28
CA GLN A 324 6.40 -25.78 36.77
C GLN A 324 5.12 -25.09 36.28
N ILE A 325 4.64 -24.07 37.00
CA ILE A 325 3.48 -23.25 36.58
C ILE A 325 3.80 -22.50 35.28
N MET A 326 5.00 -21.94 35.15
CA MET A 326 5.41 -21.22 33.94
C MET A 326 5.52 -22.15 32.73
N ILE A 327 6.13 -23.34 32.88
CA ILE A 327 6.20 -24.35 31.82
C ILE A 327 4.79 -24.79 31.41
N ALA A 328 3.93 -25.13 32.39
CA ALA A 328 2.55 -25.54 32.11
C ALA A 328 1.71 -24.45 31.40
N ARG A 329 2.01 -23.17 31.66
CA ARG A 329 1.37 -22.04 30.98
C ARG A 329 1.94 -21.78 29.58
N ALA A 330 3.25 -21.90 29.40
CA ALA A 330 3.94 -21.70 28.13
C ALA A 330 3.66 -22.83 27.11
N GLN A 331 3.22 -24.00 27.56
CA GLN A 331 2.73 -25.09 26.70
C GLN A 331 1.40 -24.79 25.97
N ARG A 332 0.72 -23.69 26.29
CA ARG A 332 -0.42 -23.21 25.50
C ARG A 332 0.09 -22.20 24.46
N PRO A 333 0.02 -22.53 23.16
CA PRO A 333 0.44 -21.64 22.09
C PRO A 333 -0.23 -20.27 22.23
N LEU A 334 0.56 -19.19 22.29
CA LEU A 334 0.03 -17.84 22.13
C LEU A 334 -0.40 -17.66 20.68
N THR A 335 -1.64 -18.05 20.38
CA THR A 335 -2.22 -17.95 19.04
C THR A 335 -2.97 -16.64 18.90
N LEU A 336 -2.55 -15.81 17.94
CA LEU A 336 -3.37 -14.70 17.46
C LEU A 336 -4.36 -15.24 16.45
N THR A 337 -5.65 -14.96 16.62
CA THR A 337 -6.69 -15.34 15.64
C THR A 337 -6.98 -14.19 14.67
N ILE A 338 -7.21 -14.53 13.41
CA ILE A 338 -7.67 -13.57 12.38
C ILE A 338 -9.20 -13.48 12.50
N GLY A 339 -9.69 -12.84 13.57
CA GLY A 339 -11.12 -12.81 13.89
C GLY A 339 -11.73 -14.22 13.94
N ASN A 340 -12.85 -14.45 13.23
CA ASN A 340 -13.51 -15.75 13.15
C ASN A 340 -12.89 -16.71 12.11
N PHE A 341 -11.84 -16.30 11.38
CA PHE A 341 -11.25 -17.09 10.30
C PHE A 341 -10.19 -18.11 10.77
N GLY A 342 -9.90 -18.14 12.08
CA GLY A 342 -9.00 -19.12 12.69
C GLY A 342 -7.64 -18.54 13.09
N PRO A 343 -6.70 -19.39 13.55
CA PRO A 343 -5.39 -18.95 14.04
C PRO A 343 -4.49 -18.44 12.90
N MET A 344 -3.76 -17.35 13.19
CA MET A 344 -2.71 -16.83 12.34
C MET A 344 -1.48 -17.72 12.47
N THR A 345 -1.30 -18.61 11.48
CA THR A 345 -0.18 -19.55 11.42
C THR A 345 0.62 -19.34 10.14
N THR A 346 1.82 -19.90 10.07
CA THR A 346 2.62 -19.95 8.84
C THR A 346 1.86 -20.64 7.69
N ASN A 347 1.02 -21.63 7.99
CA ASN A 347 0.15 -22.28 7.01
C ASN A 347 -0.90 -21.33 6.44
N SER A 348 -1.48 -20.46 7.28
CA SER A 348 -2.42 -19.43 6.83
C SER A 348 -1.78 -18.49 5.80
N ALA A 349 -0.51 -18.11 6.01
CA ALA A 349 0.25 -17.32 5.03
C ALA A 349 0.50 -18.09 3.71
N VAL A 350 0.89 -19.36 3.78
CA VAL A 350 1.09 -20.21 2.59
C VAL A 350 -0.20 -20.35 1.77
N LEU A 351 -1.36 -20.46 2.44
CA LEU A 351 -2.66 -20.52 1.77
C LEU A 351 -2.97 -19.24 0.99
N VAL A 352 -2.67 -18.06 1.56
CA VAL A 352 -2.87 -16.78 0.88
C VAL A 352 -1.98 -16.67 -0.36
N VAL A 353 -0.71 -17.09 -0.27
CA VAL A 353 0.19 -17.13 -1.44
C VAL A 353 -0.33 -18.08 -2.52
N LYS A 354 -0.77 -19.29 -2.14
CA LYS A 354 -1.35 -20.26 -3.07
C LYS A 354 -2.59 -19.70 -3.76
N ALA A 355 -3.47 -19.05 -3.01
CA ALA A 355 -4.67 -18.42 -3.57
C ALA A 355 -4.32 -17.30 -4.57
N ALA A 356 -3.34 -16.44 -4.23
CA ALA A 356 -2.87 -15.38 -5.12
C ALA A 356 -2.24 -15.93 -6.40
N TYR A 357 -1.42 -16.98 -6.30
CA TYR A 357 -0.85 -17.67 -7.45
C TYR A 357 -1.93 -18.32 -8.33
N SER A 358 -2.89 -19.03 -7.72
CA SER A 358 -4.02 -19.62 -8.43
C SER A 358 -4.82 -18.56 -9.19
N TYR A 359 -5.08 -17.41 -8.58
CA TYR A 359 -5.73 -16.29 -9.25
C TYR A 359 -4.96 -15.86 -10.51
N VAL A 360 -3.66 -15.61 -10.40
CA VAL A 360 -2.83 -15.24 -11.57
C VAL A 360 -2.83 -16.34 -12.64
N SER A 361 -2.83 -17.62 -12.25
CA SER A 361 -2.85 -18.75 -13.20
C SER A 361 -4.17 -18.94 -13.94
N VAL A 362 -5.30 -18.50 -13.37
CA VAL A 362 -6.62 -18.61 -14.01
C VAL A 362 -6.87 -17.45 -14.97
N PHE A 363 -6.25 -16.29 -14.74
CA PHE A 363 -6.40 -15.08 -15.55
C PHE A 363 -5.25 -14.84 -16.55
N ASN A 364 -4.26 -15.74 -16.60
CA ASN A 364 -3.31 -15.88 -17.71
C ASN A 364 -3.77 -17.00 -18.64
#